data_AF-A0A673VIU1-F1
#
_entry.id   AF-A0A673VIU1-F1
#
_cell.length_a   1.000
_cell.length_b   1.000
_cell.length_c   1.000
_cell.angle_alpha   90.00
_cell.angle_beta   90.00
_cell.angle_gamma   90.00
#
_symmetry.space_group_name_H-M   'P 1'
#
loop_
_entity.id
_entity.type
_entity.pdbx_description
1 polymer ?
#
loop_
_entity_poly.entity_id
_entity_poly.type
_entity_poly.pdbx_seq_one_letter_code
_entity_poly.pdbx_strand_id
1 'polypeptide(L)'
;MEVLMFPHAHFGLRRQKRDWVVPPISISENGKGPFPKTVAQVKSDKGKEIRVFYSITGPGADEPPYGVFIMDRETGWLKVTMPLDREQKSHYVLFLHAVSSTGNAVEEPMETVITVRDQNDNTPRFTQAVFEASVMERAHPGTSVMQITATDADDHENTYNAAIAYTILHQDPPVPHANMFTINRDKGIIAVLTPGLDKQIASVYTLTIQAADLQGEGLSSTGTAVITVTHNNTNPPVFSPTLYVGQVFENKVDAGIVRLKVKGADAPGSPAWKAVFSILNDRAGLFTVTTDPETNNGLLKTAKGLDFETTQQYTLYVTVVNAGPVASLFTSTATVTVNVLDMNEAPVFVPQMKMVEMPRDIGVGQEITSYKAQDPDSFHSQEIR
;
A
#
# COMPACT_ATOMS: atom_id res chain seq x y z
N MET A 1 -63.36 1.83 -18.64
CA MET A 1 -63.55 2.94 -17.68
C MET A 1 -63.62 2.29 -16.30
N GLU A 2 -62.51 2.27 -15.57
CA GLU A 2 -62.49 1.83 -14.17
C GLU A 2 -62.72 3.05 -13.29
N VAL A 3 -63.79 3.02 -12.50
CA VAL A 3 -64.12 4.04 -11.51
C VAL A 3 -63.34 3.69 -10.25
N LEU A 4 -62.32 4.50 -9.92
CA LEU A 4 -61.63 4.46 -8.63
C LEU A 4 -62.62 4.86 -7.53
N MET A 5 -63.09 3.88 -6.76
CA MET A 5 -63.82 4.15 -5.52
C MET A 5 -62.84 4.51 -4.40
N PHE A 6 -62.98 5.71 -3.85
CA PHE A 6 -62.33 6.06 -2.59
C PHE A 6 -63.04 5.36 -1.42
N PRO A 7 -62.31 4.79 -0.44
CA PRO A 7 -62.94 4.16 0.71
C PRO A 7 -63.64 5.21 1.60
N HIS A 8 -64.75 4.80 2.20
CA HIS A 8 -65.60 5.63 3.04
C HIS A 8 -64.86 6.16 4.27
N ALA A 9 -65.11 7.44 4.59
CA ALA A 9 -64.49 8.19 5.66
C ALA A 9 -64.93 7.72 7.06
N HIS A 10 -64.35 6.63 7.58
CA HIS A 10 -64.48 6.28 9.00
C HIS A 10 -63.18 5.82 9.69
N PHE A 11 -62.04 5.88 9.02
CA PHE A 11 -60.74 5.81 9.68
C PHE A 11 -60.02 7.13 9.47
N GLY A 12 -60.22 8.05 10.42
CA GLY A 12 -59.47 9.31 10.43
C GLY A 12 -57.98 9.01 10.38
N LEU A 13 -57.24 9.83 9.61
CA LEU A 13 -55.78 9.84 9.63
C LEU A 13 -55.32 9.96 11.09
N ARG A 14 -54.93 8.84 11.70
CA ARG A 14 -54.24 8.88 13.00
C ARG A 14 -52.87 9.43 12.72
N ARG A 15 -52.57 10.59 13.29
CA ARG A 15 -51.24 11.17 13.31
C ARG A 15 -50.31 10.14 13.94
N GLN A 16 -49.47 9.49 13.14
CA GLN A 16 -48.38 8.68 13.68
C GLN A 16 -47.46 9.64 14.43
N LYS A 17 -47.21 9.40 15.73
CA LYS A 17 -46.25 10.20 16.51
C LYS A 17 -44.93 10.09 15.74
N ARG A 18 -44.41 11.20 15.20
CA ARG A 18 -43.04 11.20 14.68
C ARG A 18 -42.18 10.82 15.86
N ASP A 19 -41.43 9.72 15.76
CA ASP A 19 -40.41 9.41 16.74
C ASP A 19 -39.51 10.63 16.88
N TRP A 20 -39.33 11.09 18.12
CA TRP A 20 -38.56 12.28 18.41
C TRP A 20 -37.10 12.00 18.04
N VAL A 21 -36.63 12.55 16.92
CA VAL A 21 -35.21 12.58 16.60
C VAL A 21 -34.70 13.95 17.02
N VAL A 22 -33.98 14.03 18.14
CA VAL A 22 -33.18 15.22 18.43
C VAL A 22 -32.12 15.32 17.32
N PRO A 23 -32.01 16.47 16.63
CA PRO A 23 -30.97 16.64 15.63
C PRO A 23 -29.61 16.43 16.30
N PRO A 24 -28.63 15.82 15.61
CA PRO A 24 -27.30 15.59 16.18
C PRO A 24 -26.74 16.91 16.73
N ILE A 25 -26.31 16.86 17.98
CA ILE A 25 -25.78 18.01 18.70
C ILE A 25 -24.31 18.13 18.36
N SER A 26 -23.83 19.34 18.08
CA SER A 26 -22.41 19.55 17.78
C SER A 26 -21.81 20.64 18.66
N ILE A 27 -20.69 20.35 19.32
CA ILE A 27 -19.99 21.26 20.24
C ILE A 27 -18.56 21.42 19.74
N SER A 28 -18.08 22.66 19.60
CA SER A 28 -16.66 22.89 19.27
C SER A 28 -15.77 22.41 20.41
N GLU A 29 -14.67 21.73 20.07
CA GLU A 29 -13.63 21.42 21.03
C GLU A 29 -12.93 22.67 21.57
N ASN A 30 -12.11 22.48 22.59
CA ASN A 30 -11.28 23.52 23.20
C ASN A 30 -12.08 24.78 23.63
N GLY A 31 -13.38 24.58 23.91
CA GLY A 31 -14.30 25.66 24.27
C GLY A 31 -13.82 26.43 25.50
N LYS A 32 -13.66 27.75 25.36
CA LYS A 32 -13.25 28.62 26.47
C LYS A 32 -14.38 28.87 27.45
N GLY A 33 -14.12 28.86 28.76
CA GLY A 33 -15.14 29.04 29.80
C GLY A 33 -15.93 30.36 29.76
N PRO A 34 -16.89 30.55 30.68
CA PRO A 34 -17.12 29.76 31.89
C PRO A 34 -17.91 28.45 31.64
N PHE A 35 -17.68 27.47 32.51
CA PHE A 35 -18.41 26.20 32.55
C PHE A 35 -19.26 26.10 33.83
N PRO A 36 -20.33 25.29 33.84
CA PRO A 36 -20.84 24.46 32.74
C PRO A 36 -21.59 25.28 31.67
N LYS A 37 -21.47 24.90 30.40
CA LYS A 37 -22.14 25.56 29.28
C LYS A 37 -23.40 24.80 28.87
N THR A 38 -24.50 25.52 28.64
CA THR A 38 -25.73 24.94 28.09
C THR A 38 -25.52 24.50 26.65
N VAL A 39 -25.91 23.26 26.35
CA VAL A 39 -25.77 22.61 25.04
C VAL A 39 -27.12 22.56 24.33
N ALA A 40 -28.10 21.94 24.99
CA ALA A 40 -29.45 21.78 24.48
C ALA A 40 -30.45 21.68 25.64
N GLN A 41 -31.72 21.91 25.37
CA GLN A 41 -32.80 21.64 26.33
C GLN A 41 -33.71 20.57 25.76
N VAL A 42 -34.03 19.57 26.58
CA VAL A 42 -35.06 18.57 26.26
C VAL A 42 -36.29 18.77 27.14
N LYS A 43 -37.45 18.45 26.58
CA LYS A 43 -38.74 18.50 27.28
C LYS A 43 -39.63 17.36 26.83
N SER A 44 -40.23 16.65 27.77
CA SER A 44 -41.33 15.72 27.50
C SER A 44 -42.65 16.49 27.38
N ASP A 45 -43.51 16.08 26.44
CA ASP A 45 -44.85 16.65 26.28
C ASP A 45 -45.75 16.36 27.50
N LYS A 46 -45.48 15.26 28.22
CA LYS A 46 -46.10 14.88 29.49
C LYS A 46 -45.77 15.80 30.65
N GLY A 47 -44.73 16.63 30.52
CA GLY A 47 -44.37 17.65 31.51
C GLY A 47 -45.47 18.69 31.79
N LYS A 48 -46.52 18.75 30.96
CA LYS A 48 -47.71 19.59 31.19
C LYS A 48 -48.72 18.97 32.16
N GLU A 49 -48.73 17.64 32.26
CA GLU A 49 -49.70 16.87 33.04
C GLU A 49 -49.09 16.39 34.35
N ILE A 50 -47.82 15.97 34.31
CA ILE A 50 -47.10 15.40 35.44
C ILE A 50 -45.75 16.09 35.61
N ARG A 51 -45.25 16.11 36.86
CA ARG A 51 -43.88 16.58 37.13
C ARG A 51 -42.89 15.53 36.62
N VAL A 52 -42.03 15.96 35.68
CA VAL A 52 -41.01 15.13 35.05
C VAL A 52 -39.63 15.54 35.55
N PHE A 53 -38.79 14.55 35.79
CA PHE A 53 -37.38 14.68 36.11
C PHE A 53 -36.54 14.07 35.00
N TYR A 54 -35.50 14.78 34.57
CA TYR A 54 -34.63 14.38 33.48
C TYR A 54 -33.29 13.86 33.99
N SER A 55 -32.72 12.89 33.28
CA SER A 55 -31.37 12.37 33.55
C SER A 55 -30.72 11.88 32.26
N ILE A 56 -29.40 11.69 32.30
CA ILE A 56 -28.60 11.16 31.19
C ILE A 56 -27.75 9.99 31.66
N THR A 57 -27.53 9.03 30.77
CA THR A 57 -26.60 7.91 30.95
C THR A 57 -25.75 7.71 29.69
N GLY A 58 -24.64 6.99 29.82
CA GLY A 58 -23.68 6.67 28.76
C GLY A 58 -22.28 7.28 28.99
N PRO A 59 -21.33 6.99 28.08
CA PRO A 59 -19.97 7.54 28.13
C PRO A 59 -20.01 9.07 28.14
N GLY A 60 -19.32 9.71 29.08
CA GLY A 60 -19.40 11.17 29.24
C GLY A 60 -20.35 11.62 30.35
N ALA A 61 -21.25 10.75 30.82
CA ALA A 61 -22.18 11.02 31.91
C ALA A 61 -21.85 10.16 33.13
N ASP A 62 -22.46 8.98 33.22
CA ASP A 62 -22.28 7.99 34.29
C ASP A 62 -21.29 6.87 33.93
N GLU A 63 -20.70 6.91 32.73
CA GLU A 63 -19.59 6.06 32.30
C GLU A 63 -18.35 6.93 31.91
N PRO A 64 -17.11 6.38 31.96
CA PRO A 64 -15.91 7.13 31.61
C PRO A 64 -15.93 7.72 30.18
N PRO A 65 -15.42 8.95 29.99
CA PRO A 65 -15.01 9.91 31.03
C PRO A 65 -16.22 10.44 31.81
N TYR A 66 -16.21 10.36 33.14
CA TYR A 66 -17.37 10.69 33.96
C TYR A 66 -17.66 12.20 34.02
N GLY A 67 -18.94 12.57 33.98
CA GLY A 67 -19.40 13.93 34.29
C GLY A 67 -18.99 15.02 33.30
N VAL A 68 -18.56 14.66 32.08
CA VAL A 68 -18.33 15.59 30.97
C VAL A 68 -19.63 16.30 30.59
N PHE A 69 -20.73 15.55 30.60
CA PHE A 69 -22.08 16.04 30.39
C PHE A 69 -22.90 15.87 31.66
N ILE A 70 -23.70 16.88 31.97
CA ILE A 70 -24.68 16.86 33.07
C ILE A 70 -26.03 17.34 32.55
N MET A 71 -27.10 16.88 33.19
CA MET A 71 -28.45 17.34 32.90
C MET A 71 -29.08 17.94 34.15
N ASP A 72 -29.65 19.13 33.98
CA ASP A 72 -30.47 19.73 35.01
C ASP A 72 -31.78 18.95 35.15
N ARG A 73 -31.97 18.35 36.33
CA ARG A 73 -33.03 17.38 36.59
C ARG A 73 -34.43 17.97 36.42
N GLU A 74 -34.64 19.25 36.68
CA GLU A 74 -35.98 19.86 36.61
C GLU A 74 -36.27 20.50 35.27
N THR A 75 -35.24 21.09 34.65
CA THR A 75 -35.42 21.90 33.44
C THR A 75 -35.07 21.17 32.15
N GLY A 76 -34.37 20.03 32.22
CA GLY A 76 -33.92 19.26 31.07
C GLY A 76 -32.79 19.92 30.28
N TRP A 77 -32.09 20.90 30.87
CA TRP A 77 -30.91 21.51 30.25
C TRP A 77 -29.72 20.55 30.31
N LEU A 78 -29.31 20.05 29.14
CA LEU A 78 -28.03 19.39 28.94
C LEU A 78 -26.92 20.43 28.95
N LYS A 79 -25.87 20.20 29.74
CA LYS A 79 -24.72 21.08 29.86
C LYS A 79 -23.43 20.28 29.74
N VAL A 80 -22.41 20.91 29.18
CA VAL A 80 -21.03 20.40 29.17
C VAL A 80 -20.24 21.08 30.29
N THR A 81 -19.45 20.33 31.03
CA THR A 81 -18.78 20.79 32.27
C THR A 81 -17.33 21.21 32.07
N MET A 82 -16.72 20.82 30.96
CA MET A 82 -15.31 21.05 30.65
C MET A 82 -15.07 21.22 29.15
N PRO A 83 -13.91 21.75 28.71
CA PRO A 83 -13.51 21.69 27.32
C PRO A 83 -13.48 20.24 26.83
N LEU A 84 -13.89 20.04 25.58
CA LEU A 84 -13.78 18.76 24.90
C LEU A 84 -12.51 18.78 24.06
N ASP A 85 -11.96 17.60 23.80
CA ASP A 85 -10.81 17.34 22.93
C ASP A 85 -11.26 16.27 21.94
N ARG A 86 -11.31 16.62 20.65
CA ARG A 86 -11.81 15.76 19.58
C ARG A 86 -10.82 14.63 19.29
N GLU A 87 -9.52 14.91 19.34
CA GLU A 87 -8.46 13.90 19.16
C GLU A 87 -8.52 12.82 20.24
N GLN A 88 -8.94 13.19 21.45
CA GLN A 88 -9.23 12.22 22.51
C GLN A 88 -10.56 11.48 22.29
N LYS A 89 -11.64 12.21 21.98
CA LYS A 89 -12.96 11.60 21.73
C LYS A 89 -13.85 12.48 20.85
N SER A 90 -14.02 12.07 19.60
CA SER A 90 -14.76 12.82 18.57
C SER A 90 -16.29 12.84 18.72
N HIS A 91 -16.87 11.90 19.47
CA HIS A 91 -18.31 11.86 19.72
C HIS A 91 -18.67 11.12 21.01
N TYR A 92 -19.85 11.47 21.52
CA TYR A 92 -20.48 10.86 22.69
C TYR A 92 -21.88 10.40 22.32
N VAL A 93 -22.25 9.20 22.73
CA VAL A 93 -23.61 8.66 22.58
C VAL A 93 -24.22 8.59 23.97
N LEU A 94 -25.22 9.43 24.22
CA LEU A 94 -25.92 9.50 25.51
C LEU A 94 -27.37 9.04 25.35
N PHE A 95 -27.92 8.50 26.42
CA PHE A 95 -29.35 8.19 26.52
C PHE A 95 -30.02 9.15 27.49
N LEU A 96 -31.05 9.85 27.02
CA LEU A 96 -31.81 10.81 27.79
C LEU A 96 -33.06 10.13 28.34
N HIS A 97 -33.28 10.29 29.64
CA HIS A 97 -34.39 9.68 30.36
C HIS A 97 -35.33 10.75 30.91
N ALA A 98 -36.62 10.45 30.91
CA ALA A 98 -37.66 11.26 31.53
C ALA A 98 -38.47 10.38 32.49
N VAL A 99 -38.43 10.70 33.78
CA VAL A 99 -39.13 9.95 34.83
C VAL A 99 -40.10 10.85 35.60
N SER A 100 -41.17 10.28 36.10
CA SER A 100 -42.16 10.98 36.92
C SER A 100 -41.66 11.18 38.35
N SER A 101 -42.39 11.98 39.15
CA SER A 101 -42.09 12.13 40.58
C SER A 101 -42.20 10.83 41.38
N THR A 102 -42.90 9.82 40.88
CA THR A 102 -42.98 8.49 41.50
C THR A 102 -41.88 7.54 41.02
N GLY A 103 -40.97 7.98 40.15
CA GLY A 103 -39.85 7.20 39.64
C GLY A 103 -40.15 6.34 38.41
N ASN A 104 -41.40 6.32 37.93
CA ASN A 104 -41.76 5.58 36.73
C ASN A 104 -41.28 6.34 35.48
N ALA A 105 -40.71 5.62 34.51
CA ALA A 105 -40.38 6.17 33.19
C ALA A 105 -41.63 6.72 32.50
N VAL A 106 -41.49 7.92 31.93
CA VAL A 106 -42.58 8.67 31.27
C VAL A 106 -42.43 8.63 29.75
N GLU A 107 -41.20 8.56 29.27
CA GLU A 107 -40.85 8.37 27.87
C GLU A 107 -39.84 7.22 27.77
N GLU A 108 -39.77 6.59 26.60
CA GLU A 108 -38.66 5.70 26.28
C GLU A 108 -37.34 6.48 26.25
N PRO A 109 -36.20 5.85 26.62
CA PRO A 109 -34.89 6.49 26.52
C PRO A 109 -34.60 6.96 25.11
N MET A 110 -34.15 8.21 24.98
CA MET A 110 -33.84 8.82 23.70
C MET A 110 -32.33 8.85 23.49
N GLU A 111 -31.85 8.17 22.45
CA GLU A 111 -30.45 8.24 22.03
C GLU A 111 -30.13 9.64 21.48
N THR A 112 -29.01 10.21 21.89
CA THR A 112 -28.52 11.50 21.42
C THR A 112 -27.02 11.42 21.19
N VAL A 113 -26.63 11.65 19.94
CA VAL A 113 -25.22 11.73 19.54
C VAL A 113 -24.77 13.18 19.64
N ILE A 114 -23.72 13.40 20.43
CA ILE A 114 -23.01 14.68 20.55
C ILE A 114 -21.70 14.54 19.78
N THR A 115 -21.57 15.28 18.67
CA THR A 115 -20.35 15.37 17.87
C THR A 115 -19.47 16.50 18.38
N VAL A 116 -18.19 16.23 18.56
CA VAL A 116 -17.18 17.26 18.86
C VAL A 116 -16.68 17.83 17.54
N ARG A 117 -16.81 19.13 17.32
CA ARG A 117 -16.31 19.79 16.11
C ARG A 117 -14.85 20.16 16.28
N ASP A 118 -14.11 19.81 15.25
CA ASP A 118 -12.69 20.04 15.06
C ASP A 118 -12.30 21.52 15.14
N GLN A 119 -11.17 21.80 15.79
CA GLN A 119 -10.42 23.06 15.75
C GLN A 119 -9.03 22.79 15.16
N ASN A 120 -8.39 23.82 14.59
CA ASN A 120 -7.01 23.70 14.12
C ASN A 120 -6.05 23.92 15.31
N ASP A 121 -5.86 22.89 16.13
CA ASP A 121 -4.97 22.95 17.30
C ASP A 121 -3.86 21.92 17.33
N ASN A 122 -3.78 21.06 16.31
CA ASN A 122 -2.61 20.24 16.07
C ASN A 122 -1.78 20.85 14.95
N THR A 123 -0.46 20.91 15.16
CA THR A 123 0.48 21.35 14.13
C THR A 123 0.99 20.13 13.37
N PRO A 124 1.18 20.20 12.04
CA PRO A 124 1.69 19.08 11.27
C PRO A 124 3.05 18.61 11.79
N ARG A 125 3.29 17.31 11.79
CA ARG A 125 4.56 16.72 12.25
C ARG A 125 5.15 15.80 11.20
N PHE A 126 6.39 16.05 10.81
CA PHE A 126 7.13 15.13 9.95
C PHE A 126 7.31 13.76 10.64
N THR A 127 7.21 12.69 9.85
CA THR A 127 7.39 11.31 10.33
C THR A 127 8.84 11.01 10.72
N GLN A 128 9.79 11.82 10.25
CA GLN A 128 11.22 11.73 10.53
C GLN A 128 11.79 13.11 10.81
N ALA A 129 12.78 13.20 11.69
CA ALA A 129 13.49 14.45 11.95
C ALA A 129 14.40 14.85 10.77
N VAL A 130 14.99 13.84 10.10
CA VAL A 130 15.85 14.00 8.93
C VAL A 130 15.47 12.94 7.89
N PHE A 131 15.23 13.38 6.66
CA PHE A 131 15.01 12.51 5.50
C PHE A 131 16.30 12.42 4.70
N GLU A 132 16.78 11.22 4.37
CA GLU A 132 18.01 11.04 3.61
C GLU A 132 17.75 10.30 2.31
N ALA A 133 18.31 10.81 1.22
CA ALA A 133 18.28 10.13 -0.07
C ALA A 133 19.53 10.43 -0.89
N SER A 134 19.61 9.77 -2.05
CA SER A 134 20.66 10.05 -3.03
C SER A 134 20.08 10.28 -4.41
N VAL A 135 20.76 11.11 -5.19
CA VAL A 135 20.43 11.41 -6.59
C VAL A 135 21.69 11.31 -7.42
N MET A 136 21.58 10.93 -8.69
CA MET A 136 22.73 10.93 -9.59
C MET A 136 23.08 12.36 -10.02
N GLU A 137 24.36 12.63 -10.17
CA GLU A 137 24.82 13.80 -10.92
C GLU A 137 24.25 13.76 -12.34
N ARG A 138 24.02 14.94 -12.92
CA ARG A 138 23.41 15.12 -14.25
C ARG A 138 22.01 14.48 -14.40
N ALA A 139 21.33 14.18 -13.29
CA ALA A 139 19.92 13.77 -13.34
C ALA A 139 19.09 14.84 -14.06
N HIS A 140 18.16 14.37 -14.89
CA HIS A 140 17.31 15.25 -15.68
C HIS A 140 16.31 15.99 -14.77
N PRO A 141 15.95 17.25 -15.06
CA PRO A 141 14.83 17.91 -14.41
C PRO A 141 13.56 17.03 -14.43
N GLY A 142 12.84 16.97 -13.31
CA GLY A 142 11.70 16.09 -13.08
C GLY A 142 12.05 14.73 -12.49
N THR A 143 13.33 14.38 -12.34
CA THR A 143 13.75 13.14 -11.65
C THR A 143 13.30 13.19 -10.19
N SER A 144 12.47 12.23 -9.78
CA SER A 144 12.05 12.06 -8.39
C SER A 144 13.23 11.59 -7.54
N VAL A 145 13.45 12.22 -6.39
CA VAL A 145 14.56 11.94 -5.48
C VAL A 145 14.07 11.18 -4.25
N MET A 146 13.07 11.72 -3.57
CA MET A 146 12.47 11.12 -2.38
C MET A 146 11.04 11.61 -2.18
N GLN A 147 10.32 10.96 -1.27
CA GLN A 147 9.03 11.43 -0.78
C GLN A 147 9.12 11.66 0.73
N ILE A 148 8.80 12.87 1.17
CA ILE A 148 8.68 13.21 2.59
C ILE A 148 7.22 13.08 3.03
N THR A 149 6.99 12.86 4.32
CA THR A 149 5.64 12.73 4.87
C THR A 149 5.55 13.45 6.22
N ALA A 150 4.47 14.19 6.39
CA ALA A 150 4.02 14.72 7.67
C ALA A 150 2.58 14.28 7.94
N THR A 151 2.21 14.29 9.22
CA THR A 151 0.87 13.95 9.69
C THR A 151 0.34 15.06 10.57
N ASP A 152 -0.95 15.32 10.44
CA ASP A 152 -1.72 16.19 11.32
C ASP A 152 -2.83 15.38 11.99
N ALA A 153 -3.12 15.68 13.25
CA ALA A 153 -4.10 14.92 14.04
C ALA A 153 -5.54 15.43 13.89
N ASP A 154 -5.70 16.65 13.36
CA ASP A 154 -7.02 17.27 13.16
C ASP A 154 -7.85 16.52 12.08
N ASP A 155 -9.12 16.88 11.95
CA ASP A 155 -10.07 16.22 11.06
C ASP A 155 -9.80 16.48 9.57
N HIS A 156 -9.07 15.57 8.93
CA HIS A 156 -8.77 15.63 7.50
C HIS A 156 -9.97 15.36 6.56
N GLU A 157 -11.08 14.79 7.06
CA GLU A 157 -12.22 14.42 6.21
C GLU A 157 -13.19 15.59 6.05
N ASN A 158 -13.43 16.33 7.14
CA ASN A 158 -14.46 17.36 7.18
C ASN A 158 -13.91 18.79 7.18
N THR A 159 -12.61 18.98 7.42
CA THR A 159 -11.98 20.30 7.46
C THR A 159 -10.67 20.34 6.67
N TYR A 160 -10.09 21.54 6.56
CA TYR A 160 -8.73 21.71 6.02
C TYR A 160 -7.67 21.76 7.13
N ASN A 161 -8.04 21.54 8.40
CA ASN A 161 -7.15 21.66 9.53
C ASN A 161 -6.03 20.61 9.50
N ALA A 162 -6.27 19.46 8.87
CA ALA A 162 -5.23 18.46 8.59
C ALA A 162 -4.76 18.44 7.12
N ALA A 163 -5.15 19.43 6.30
CA ALA A 163 -4.75 19.49 4.90
C ALA A 163 -3.34 20.10 4.75
N ILE A 164 -2.33 19.23 4.72
CA ILE A 164 -0.92 19.63 4.71
C ILE A 164 -0.47 20.05 3.30
N ALA A 165 0.23 21.18 3.22
CA ALA A 165 1.02 21.61 2.08
C ALA A 165 2.52 21.64 2.42
N TYR A 166 3.34 21.09 1.52
CA TYR A 166 4.78 21.04 1.65
C TYR A 166 5.47 22.14 0.84
N THR A 167 6.52 22.72 1.40
CA THR A 167 7.38 23.71 0.73
C THR A 167 8.86 23.49 1.08
N ILE A 168 9.76 23.93 0.19
CA ILE A 168 11.19 24.04 0.49
C ILE A 168 11.46 25.51 0.83
N LEU A 169 11.89 25.77 2.07
CA LEU A 169 12.21 27.12 2.54
C LEU A 169 13.64 27.53 2.17
N HIS A 170 14.57 26.58 2.27
CA HIS A 170 15.99 26.85 2.04
C HIS A 170 16.71 25.61 1.49
N GLN A 171 17.73 25.86 0.67
CA GLN A 171 18.65 24.87 0.15
C GLN A 171 20.08 25.32 0.43
N ASP A 172 20.88 24.43 1.01
CA ASP A 172 22.31 24.61 1.21
C ASP A 172 23.08 23.43 0.58
N PRO A 173 24.09 23.66 -0.27
CA PRO A 173 24.54 24.96 -0.75
C PRO A 173 23.62 25.51 -1.87
N PRO A 174 23.58 26.84 -2.07
CA PRO A 174 22.79 27.48 -3.13
C PRO A 174 23.54 27.47 -4.49
N VAL A 175 24.20 26.36 -4.82
CA VAL A 175 25.01 26.18 -6.03
C VAL A 175 24.66 24.87 -6.75
N PRO A 176 24.83 24.78 -8.08
CA PRO A 176 25.09 25.88 -9.00
C PRO A 176 23.92 26.87 -9.11
N HIS A 177 22.72 26.48 -8.66
CA HIS A 177 21.57 27.35 -8.54
C HIS A 177 21.00 27.32 -7.12
N ALA A 178 20.38 28.42 -6.69
CA ALA A 178 19.71 28.50 -5.39
C ALA A 178 18.58 27.46 -5.24
N ASN A 179 17.94 27.08 -6.35
CA ASN A 179 16.85 26.12 -6.40
C ASN A 179 17.22 24.95 -7.35
N MET A 180 17.90 23.94 -6.81
CA MET A 180 18.19 22.69 -7.50
C MET A 180 17.03 21.69 -7.41
N PHE A 181 16.22 21.80 -6.36
CA PHE A 181 15.11 20.89 -6.07
C PHE A 181 13.78 21.63 -5.97
N THR A 182 12.70 20.90 -6.22
CA THR A 182 11.32 21.33 -5.99
C THR A 182 10.60 20.24 -5.20
N ILE A 183 9.50 20.61 -4.55
CA ILE A 183 8.65 19.68 -3.81
C ILE A 183 7.21 19.77 -4.31
N ASN A 184 6.58 18.62 -4.51
CA ASN A 184 5.16 18.56 -4.78
C ASN A 184 4.38 18.97 -3.53
N ARG A 185 3.57 20.03 -3.66
CA ARG A 185 2.83 20.66 -2.56
C ARG A 185 1.98 19.68 -1.76
N ASP A 186 1.32 18.72 -2.41
CA ASP A 186 0.33 17.86 -1.73
C ASP A 186 0.91 16.47 -1.38
N LYS A 187 1.86 15.98 -2.17
CA LYS A 187 2.41 14.61 -2.04
C LYS A 187 3.75 14.54 -1.32
N GLY A 188 4.43 15.68 -1.11
CA GLY A 188 5.75 15.71 -0.49
C GLY A 188 6.86 15.09 -1.34
N ILE A 189 6.66 14.91 -2.65
CA ILE A 189 7.67 14.33 -3.54
C ILE A 189 8.69 15.42 -3.89
N ILE A 190 9.94 15.22 -3.49
CA ILE A 190 11.07 16.08 -3.87
C ILE A 190 11.66 15.58 -5.18
N ALA A 191 11.81 16.48 -6.15
CA ALA A 191 12.35 16.19 -7.47
C ALA A 191 13.40 17.23 -7.89
N VAL A 192 14.26 16.84 -8.83
CA VAL A 192 15.23 17.75 -9.46
C VAL A 192 14.49 18.82 -10.26
N LEU A 193 14.74 20.09 -9.98
CA LEU A 193 14.10 21.22 -10.67
C LEU A 193 14.94 21.72 -11.85
N THR A 194 16.25 21.86 -11.64
CA THR A 194 17.17 22.42 -12.63
C THR A 194 18.31 21.45 -12.93
N PRO A 195 18.85 21.45 -14.16
CA PRO A 195 20.06 20.69 -14.46
C PRO A 195 21.26 21.29 -13.72
N GLY A 196 22.36 20.53 -13.60
CA GLY A 196 23.60 21.01 -13.00
C GLY A 196 24.00 20.33 -11.69
N LEU A 197 23.28 19.29 -11.27
CA LEU A 197 23.77 18.41 -10.20
C LEU A 197 25.12 17.82 -10.61
N ASP A 198 26.16 18.17 -9.87
CA ASP A 198 27.53 17.72 -10.11
C ASP A 198 28.18 17.49 -8.74
N LYS A 199 28.61 16.25 -8.51
CA LYS A 199 29.18 15.85 -7.22
C LYS A 199 30.46 16.61 -6.88
N GLN A 200 31.20 17.08 -7.88
CA GLN A 200 32.44 17.83 -7.70
C GLN A 200 32.18 19.28 -7.30
N ILE A 201 31.00 19.82 -7.65
CA ILE A 201 30.53 21.15 -7.23
C ILE A 201 29.88 21.07 -5.84
N ALA A 202 28.93 20.16 -5.67
CA ALA A 202 28.23 19.92 -4.41
C ALA A 202 27.89 18.43 -4.30
N SER A 203 28.50 17.74 -3.35
CA SER A 203 28.27 16.32 -3.11
C SER A 203 27.07 16.05 -2.21
N VAL A 204 26.60 17.05 -1.47
CA VAL A 204 25.46 16.96 -0.54
C VAL A 204 24.67 18.26 -0.60
N TYR A 205 23.35 18.14 -0.62
CA TYR A 205 22.41 19.23 -0.43
C TYR A 205 21.57 18.99 0.82
N THR A 206 21.45 20.01 1.67
CA THR A 206 20.57 20.03 2.82
C THR A 206 19.41 21.00 2.54
N LEU A 207 18.20 20.48 2.57
CA LEU A 207 16.98 21.24 2.37
C LEU A 207 16.28 21.46 3.71
N THR A 208 15.95 22.71 4.01
CA THR A 208 14.99 23.03 5.07
C THR A 208 13.59 22.98 4.45
N ILE A 209 12.82 21.97 4.85
CA ILE A 209 11.46 21.70 4.37
C ILE A 209 10.45 22.16 5.41
N GLN A 210 9.25 22.53 4.97
CA GLN A 210 8.13 22.91 5.81
C GLN A 210 6.89 22.10 5.44
N ALA A 211 6.14 21.69 6.46
CA ALA A 211 4.78 21.20 6.34
C ALA A 211 3.86 22.17 7.07
N ALA A 212 2.80 22.64 6.40
CA ALA A 212 1.85 23.57 6.97
C ALA A 212 0.41 23.15 6.66
N ASP A 213 -0.46 23.16 7.66
CA ASP A 213 -1.89 22.84 7.51
C ASP A 213 -2.67 24.00 6.86
N LEU A 214 -4.00 23.86 6.77
CA LEU A 214 -4.89 24.80 6.07
C LEU A 214 -4.41 25.06 4.64
N GLN A 215 -3.98 23.98 3.97
CA GLN A 215 -3.37 24.02 2.64
C GLN A 215 -2.14 24.94 2.56
N GLY A 216 -1.40 25.13 3.64
CA GLY A 216 -0.16 25.91 3.70
C GLY A 216 -0.25 27.27 4.37
N GLU A 217 -1.43 27.67 4.84
CA GLU A 217 -1.69 28.98 5.44
C GLU A 217 -1.86 28.94 6.97
N GLY A 218 -1.81 27.75 7.57
CA GLY A 218 -2.06 27.56 8.99
C GLY A 218 -0.83 27.27 9.83
N LEU A 219 -0.93 26.35 10.79
CA LEU A 219 0.20 26.02 11.66
C LEU A 219 1.26 25.28 10.83
N SER A 220 2.53 25.49 11.18
CA SER A 220 3.63 24.92 10.38
C SER A 220 4.75 24.38 11.25
N SER A 221 5.38 23.34 10.74
CA SER A 221 6.60 22.76 11.29
C SER A 221 7.67 22.65 10.21
N THR A 222 8.92 22.63 10.65
CA THR A 222 10.09 22.49 9.77
C THR A 222 10.79 21.15 9.99
N GLY A 223 11.45 20.67 8.94
CA GLY A 223 12.26 19.46 8.95
C GLY A 223 13.47 19.60 8.04
N THR A 224 14.29 18.56 7.99
CA THR A 224 15.51 18.55 7.18
C THR A 224 15.50 17.39 6.19
N ALA A 225 15.82 17.65 4.93
CA ALA A 225 16.04 16.61 3.92
C ALA A 225 17.47 16.72 3.36
N VAL A 226 18.25 15.64 3.44
CA VAL A 226 19.64 15.54 3.00
C VAL A 226 19.69 14.70 1.73
N ILE A 227 20.22 15.28 0.66
CA ILE A 227 20.33 14.65 -0.65
C ILE A 227 21.81 14.51 -1.00
N THR A 228 22.30 13.28 -1.09
CA THR A 228 23.67 13.00 -1.52
C THR A 228 23.75 12.83 -3.04
N VAL A 229 24.63 13.59 -3.70
CA VAL A 229 24.89 13.43 -5.13
C VAL A 229 25.87 12.28 -5.35
N THR A 230 25.45 11.32 -6.16
CA THR A 230 26.21 10.13 -6.53
C THR A 230 26.71 10.24 -7.96
N HIS A 231 27.77 9.49 -8.30
CA HIS A 231 28.28 9.50 -9.67
C HIS A 231 27.25 8.91 -10.63
N ASN A 232 27.19 9.49 -11.82
CA ASN A 232 26.44 8.91 -12.92
C ASN A 232 27.29 7.76 -13.47
N ASN A 233 26.81 6.52 -13.38
CA ASN A 233 27.55 5.43 -13.99
C ASN A 233 27.46 5.55 -15.52
N THR A 234 28.50 6.11 -16.11
CA THR A 234 28.62 6.33 -17.55
C THR A 234 29.19 5.11 -18.28
N ASN A 235 29.56 4.04 -17.56
CA ASN A 235 30.17 2.84 -18.11
C ASN A 235 29.38 1.56 -17.77
N PRO A 236 28.09 1.46 -18.14
CA PRO A 236 27.28 0.29 -17.84
C PRO A 236 27.90 -0.99 -18.44
N PRO A 237 27.59 -2.17 -17.87
CA PRO A 237 28.10 -3.44 -18.36
C PRO A 237 27.47 -3.72 -19.72
N VAL A 238 28.31 -3.97 -20.71
CA VAL A 238 27.90 -4.30 -22.08
C VAL A 238 28.33 -5.71 -22.44
N PHE A 239 27.43 -6.47 -23.06
CA PHE A 239 27.74 -7.81 -23.54
C PHE A 239 28.75 -7.76 -24.70
N SER A 240 29.78 -8.61 -24.64
CA SER A 240 30.77 -8.75 -25.71
C SER A 240 31.26 -10.20 -25.78
N PRO A 241 30.68 -11.06 -26.64
CA PRO A 241 29.72 -10.78 -27.72
C PRO A 241 28.27 -10.59 -27.24
N THR A 242 27.34 -10.23 -28.15
CA THR A 242 25.89 -10.12 -27.90
C THR A 242 25.10 -11.37 -28.29
N LEU A 243 25.74 -12.33 -28.95
CA LEU A 243 25.16 -13.61 -29.35
C LEU A 243 25.92 -14.74 -28.67
N TYR A 244 25.18 -15.62 -28.01
CA TYR A 244 25.71 -16.80 -27.33
C TYR A 244 24.95 -18.04 -27.78
N VAL A 245 25.67 -19.16 -27.84
CA VAL A 245 25.09 -20.49 -28.05
C VAL A 245 25.60 -21.39 -26.93
N GLY A 246 24.70 -22.12 -26.29
CA GLY A 246 25.01 -23.08 -25.25
C GLY A 246 24.25 -24.38 -25.47
N GLN A 247 24.71 -25.44 -24.83
CA GLN A 247 24.09 -26.76 -24.90
C GLN A 247 23.97 -27.32 -23.50
N VAL A 248 22.90 -28.06 -23.24
CA VAL A 248 22.70 -28.74 -21.97
C VAL A 248 21.91 -30.01 -22.21
N PHE A 249 22.29 -31.08 -21.53
CA PHE A 249 21.48 -32.29 -21.50
C PHE A 249 20.17 -32.01 -20.75
N GLU A 250 19.10 -32.61 -21.24
CA GLU A 250 17.81 -32.55 -20.58
C GLU A 250 17.85 -33.15 -19.17
N ASN A 251 16.80 -32.91 -18.38
CA ASN A 251 16.66 -33.39 -16.99
C ASN A 251 17.74 -32.93 -16.00
N LYS A 252 18.71 -32.10 -16.40
CA LYS A 252 19.75 -31.57 -15.49
C LYS A 252 19.31 -30.27 -14.82
N VAL A 253 19.44 -30.23 -13.49
CA VAL A 253 19.21 -29.05 -12.65
C VAL A 253 20.55 -28.46 -12.20
N ASP A 254 20.64 -27.13 -12.12
CA ASP A 254 21.86 -26.35 -11.83
C ASP A 254 23.03 -26.62 -12.81
N ALA A 255 22.72 -27.12 -14.01
CA ALA A 255 23.72 -27.37 -15.04
C ALA A 255 24.14 -26.07 -15.72
N GLY A 256 25.45 -25.84 -15.80
CA GLY A 256 26.03 -24.69 -16.51
C GLY A 256 25.86 -24.83 -18.03
N ILE A 257 25.34 -23.78 -18.66
CA ILE A 257 25.05 -23.73 -20.09
C ILE A 257 26.13 -22.95 -20.84
N VAL A 258 26.30 -21.67 -20.47
CA VAL A 258 27.26 -20.77 -21.16
C VAL A 258 27.69 -19.62 -20.25
N ARG A 259 28.93 -19.16 -20.41
CA ARG A 259 29.46 -17.97 -19.73
C ARG A 259 29.21 -16.73 -20.58
N LEU A 260 28.39 -15.83 -20.06
CA LEU A 260 28.05 -14.54 -20.65
C LEU A 260 29.11 -13.50 -20.26
N LYS A 261 29.84 -12.99 -21.24
CA LYS A 261 30.93 -12.03 -21.02
C LYS A 261 30.42 -10.60 -21.06
N VAL A 262 30.75 -9.85 -20.02
CA VAL A 262 30.45 -8.41 -19.94
C VAL A 262 31.72 -7.60 -19.85
N LYS A 263 31.70 -6.40 -20.43
CA LYS A 263 32.75 -5.39 -20.32
C LYS A 263 32.17 -4.14 -19.68
N GLY A 264 32.90 -3.55 -18.75
CA GLY A 264 32.60 -2.28 -18.11
C GLY A 264 33.89 -1.67 -17.58
N ALA A 265 34.00 -0.34 -17.55
CA ALA A 265 35.22 0.37 -17.16
C ALA A 265 35.22 0.79 -15.66
N ASP A 266 34.21 0.38 -14.91
CA ASP A 266 34.09 0.72 -13.49
C ASP A 266 35.12 -0.01 -12.62
N ALA A 267 35.46 0.60 -11.48
CA ALA A 267 36.43 0.05 -10.55
C ALA A 267 35.96 -1.32 -10.00
N PRO A 268 36.79 -2.38 -10.13
CA PRO A 268 36.45 -3.72 -9.63
C PRO A 268 36.01 -3.71 -8.17
N GLY A 269 34.93 -4.44 -7.87
CA GLY A 269 34.38 -4.58 -6.51
C GLY A 269 33.41 -3.48 -6.06
N SER A 270 33.25 -2.38 -6.81
CA SER A 270 32.25 -1.35 -6.48
C SER A 270 30.82 -1.78 -6.84
N PRO A 271 29.76 -1.25 -6.18
CA PRO A 271 28.37 -1.47 -6.61
C PRO A 271 28.10 -1.02 -8.05
N ALA A 272 28.82 0.02 -8.51
CA ALA A 272 28.77 0.50 -9.89
C ALA A 272 29.44 -0.45 -10.88
N TRP A 273 30.28 -1.40 -10.42
CA TRP A 273 30.89 -2.42 -11.28
C TRP A 273 30.07 -3.71 -11.30
N LYS A 274 29.57 -4.16 -10.14
CA LYS A 274 28.89 -5.47 -9.99
C LYS A 274 27.69 -5.61 -10.95
N ALA A 275 27.73 -6.61 -11.82
CA ALA A 275 26.71 -6.92 -12.82
C ALA A 275 25.55 -7.72 -12.23
N VAL A 276 24.33 -7.35 -12.60
CA VAL A 276 23.08 -8.02 -12.26
C VAL A 276 22.40 -8.40 -13.57
N PHE A 277 22.23 -9.71 -13.77
CA PHE A 277 21.61 -10.27 -14.97
C PHE A 277 20.12 -10.54 -14.74
N SER A 278 19.33 -10.43 -15.79
CA SER A 278 17.91 -10.79 -15.77
C SER A 278 17.50 -11.41 -17.10
N ILE A 279 16.62 -12.40 -17.07
CA ILE A 279 16.11 -13.07 -18.26
C ILE A 279 14.70 -12.54 -18.52
N LEU A 280 14.49 -11.90 -19.68
CA LEU A 280 13.24 -11.19 -19.96
C LEU A 280 12.08 -12.13 -20.30
N ASN A 281 12.37 -13.27 -20.91
CA ASN A 281 11.38 -14.16 -21.51
C ASN A 281 11.35 -15.57 -20.89
N ASP A 282 11.67 -15.69 -19.60
CA ASP A 282 11.58 -16.96 -18.84
C ASP A 282 10.49 -16.91 -17.76
N ARG A 283 9.22 -17.07 -18.16
CA ARG A 283 8.08 -17.04 -17.24
C ARG A 283 7.99 -18.28 -16.35
N ALA A 284 8.53 -19.41 -16.81
CA ALA A 284 8.47 -20.68 -16.10
C ALA A 284 9.60 -20.84 -15.07
N GLY A 285 10.59 -19.94 -15.09
CA GLY A 285 11.76 -19.99 -14.23
C GLY A 285 12.59 -21.23 -14.49
N LEU A 286 12.77 -21.57 -15.78
CA LEU A 286 13.56 -22.72 -16.22
C LEU A 286 15.06 -22.44 -16.15
N PHE A 287 15.46 -21.16 -16.16
CA PHE A 287 16.83 -20.71 -16.23
C PHE A 287 17.17 -19.71 -15.13
N THR A 288 18.45 -19.61 -14.82
CA THR A 288 18.98 -18.60 -13.89
C THR A 288 20.37 -18.17 -14.33
N VAL A 289 20.79 -16.96 -13.95
CA VAL A 289 22.13 -16.44 -14.22
C VAL A 289 22.79 -16.05 -12.91
N THR A 290 23.96 -16.62 -12.64
CA THR A 290 24.79 -16.25 -11.48
C THR A 290 25.96 -15.37 -11.92
N THR A 291 26.20 -14.27 -11.21
CA THR A 291 27.35 -13.39 -11.46
C THR A 291 28.59 -13.92 -10.75
N ASP A 292 29.69 -14.08 -11.48
CA ASP A 292 31.02 -14.36 -10.94
C ASP A 292 31.57 -13.11 -10.23
N PRO A 293 31.89 -13.16 -8.92
CA PRO A 293 32.35 -11.99 -8.17
C PRO A 293 33.75 -11.50 -8.57
N GLU A 294 34.58 -12.33 -9.18
CA GLU A 294 35.95 -11.96 -9.59
C GLU A 294 35.98 -11.38 -11.00
N THR A 295 35.24 -11.99 -11.92
CA THR A 295 35.27 -11.60 -13.34
C THR A 295 34.08 -10.76 -13.79
N ASN A 296 33.05 -10.66 -12.94
CA ASN A 296 31.78 -9.99 -13.21
C ASN A 296 30.94 -10.59 -14.35
N ASN A 297 31.37 -11.72 -14.90
CA ASN A 297 30.68 -12.43 -15.98
C ASN A 297 29.47 -13.21 -15.44
N GLY A 298 28.47 -13.42 -16.28
CA GLY A 298 27.32 -14.26 -15.96
C GLY A 298 27.58 -15.71 -16.32
N LEU A 299 27.13 -16.65 -15.50
CA LEU A 299 26.99 -18.06 -15.86
C LEU A 299 25.51 -18.39 -15.95
N LEU A 300 25.03 -18.63 -17.17
CA LEU A 300 23.67 -19.12 -17.40
C LEU A 300 23.61 -20.60 -17.00
N LYS A 301 22.59 -20.96 -16.21
CA LYS A 301 22.35 -22.31 -15.73
C LYS A 301 20.88 -22.71 -15.88
N THR A 302 20.60 -24.01 -15.83
CA THR A 302 19.24 -24.52 -15.64
C THR A 302 18.80 -24.38 -14.19
N ALA A 303 17.63 -23.77 -13.95
CA ALA A 303 16.98 -23.75 -12.65
C ALA A 303 16.07 -24.98 -12.45
N LYS A 304 15.56 -25.55 -13.54
CA LYS A 304 14.75 -26.77 -13.58
C LYS A 304 15.23 -27.69 -14.70
N GLY A 305 14.87 -28.97 -14.63
CA GLY A 305 15.10 -29.90 -15.74
C GLY A 305 14.35 -29.43 -16.98
N LEU A 306 15.04 -29.46 -18.12
CA LEU A 306 14.43 -29.24 -19.43
C LEU A 306 14.00 -30.61 -19.97
N ASP A 307 13.02 -30.60 -20.87
CA ASP A 307 12.47 -31.78 -21.53
C ASP A 307 12.68 -31.61 -23.04
N PHE A 308 13.45 -32.52 -23.65
CA PHE A 308 13.86 -32.43 -25.04
C PHE A 308 12.65 -32.62 -25.99
N GLU A 309 11.80 -33.60 -25.69
CA GLU A 309 10.58 -33.96 -26.41
C GLU A 309 9.61 -32.78 -26.53
N THR A 310 9.50 -31.98 -25.46
CA THR A 310 8.66 -30.78 -25.46
C THR A 310 9.34 -29.62 -26.18
N THR A 311 10.62 -29.34 -25.91
CA THR A 311 11.30 -28.17 -26.49
C THR A 311 12.80 -28.40 -26.63
N GLN A 312 13.23 -28.59 -27.88
CA GLN A 312 14.61 -28.86 -28.23
C GLN A 312 15.51 -27.61 -28.22
N GLN A 313 14.93 -26.41 -28.32
CA GLN A 313 15.70 -25.16 -28.38
C GLN A 313 14.97 -24.02 -27.69
N TYR A 314 15.72 -23.25 -26.89
CA TYR A 314 15.25 -22.03 -26.25
C TYR A 314 16.04 -20.82 -26.76
N THR A 315 15.35 -19.73 -27.07
CA THR A 315 15.96 -18.42 -27.35
C THR A 315 15.67 -17.48 -26.18
N LEU A 316 16.72 -17.09 -25.45
CA LEU A 316 16.61 -16.24 -24.26
C LEU A 316 17.16 -14.84 -24.54
N TYR A 317 16.46 -13.82 -24.04
CA TYR A 317 16.92 -12.43 -24.04
C TYR A 317 17.39 -12.07 -22.63
N VAL A 318 18.70 -11.94 -22.46
CA VAL A 318 19.32 -11.65 -21.17
C VAL A 318 19.75 -10.19 -21.14
N THR A 319 19.30 -9.44 -20.14
CA THR A 319 19.72 -8.06 -19.88
C THR A 319 20.72 -8.01 -18.75
N VAL A 320 21.59 -6.99 -18.74
CA VAL A 320 22.51 -6.72 -17.64
C VAL A 320 22.47 -5.26 -17.23
N VAL A 321 22.53 -5.03 -15.91
CA VAL A 321 22.64 -3.72 -15.24
C VAL A 321 23.67 -3.77 -14.12
N ASN A 322 24.03 -2.63 -13.52
CA ASN A 322 24.85 -2.62 -12.30
C ASN A 322 23.99 -2.78 -11.03
N ALA A 323 24.60 -3.26 -9.95
CA ALA A 323 23.95 -3.47 -8.66
C ALA A 323 23.73 -2.17 -7.83
N GLY A 324 24.30 -1.05 -8.25
CA GLY A 324 24.15 0.25 -7.58
C GLY A 324 22.73 0.84 -7.72
N PRO A 325 22.40 1.93 -6.99
CA PRO A 325 21.07 2.56 -6.94
C PRO A 325 20.64 3.27 -8.25
N VAL A 326 21.18 2.83 -9.38
CA VAL A 326 20.90 3.37 -10.69
C VAL A 326 19.98 2.40 -11.41
N ALA A 327 18.73 2.83 -11.62
CA ALA A 327 17.99 2.46 -12.80
C ALA A 327 18.84 2.87 -14.01
N SER A 328 19.78 2.01 -14.42
CA SER A 328 20.51 2.21 -15.66
C SER A 328 19.45 2.13 -16.75
N LEU A 329 19.02 3.28 -17.26
CA LEU A 329 18.24 3.41 -18.49
C LEU A 329 18.97 2.73 -19.67
N PHE A 330 20.26 2.47 -19.51
CA PHE A 330 21.10 1.72 -20.42
C PHE A 330 21.19 0.26 -19.96
N THR A 331 20.34 -0.58 -20.54
CA THR A 331 20.46 -2.04 -20.44
C THR A 331 21.15 -2.56 -21.70
N SER A 332 22.18 -3.40 -21.53
CA SER A 332 22.69 -4.19 -22.66
C SER A 332 21.91 -5.50 -22.72
N THR A 333 21.48 -5.91 -23.91
CA THR A 333 20.80 -7.19 -24.12
C THR A 333 21.66 -8.13 -24.95
N ALA A 334 21.75 -9.39 -24.54
CA ALA A 334 22.32 -10.47 -25.34
C ALA A 334 21.25 -11.52 -25.65
N THR A 335 21.37 -12.15 -26.81
CA THR A 335 20.54 -13.28 -27.19
C THR A 335 21.32 -14.57 -26.98
N VAL A 336 20.73 -15.51 -26.24
CA VAL A 336 21.33 -16.80 -25.94
C VAL A 336 20.45 -17.89 -26.54
N THR A 337 21.02 -18.71 -27.42
CA THR A 337 20.35 -19.90 -27.94
C THR A 337 20.82 -21.11 -27.15
N VAL A 338 19.90 -21.79 -26.47
CA VAL A 338 20.17 -23.00 -25.69
C VAL A 338 19.63 -24.19 -26.46
N ASN A 339 20.51 -25.10 -26.88
CA ASN A 339 20.11 -26.36 -27.49
C ASN A 339 20.03 -27.43 -26.39
N VAL A 340 18.87 -28.06 -26.26
CA VAL A 340 18.69 -29.20 -25.37
C VAL A 340 19.23 -30.44 -26.09
N LEU A 341 20.03 -31.21 -25.38
CA LEU A 341 20.55 -32.48 -25.86
C LEU A 341 19.72 -33.60 -25.24
N ASP A 342 19.17 -34.42 -26.13
CA ASP A 342 18.40 -35.62 -25.83
C ASP A 342 19.23 -36.61 -24.97
N MET A 343 18.60 -37.17 -23.95
CA MET A 343 19.08 -38.28 -23.16
C MET A 343 18.02 -39.38 -23.09
N ASN A 344 18.38 -40.57 -23.59
CA ASN A 344 17.51 -41.75 -23.57
C ASN A 344 16.81 -41.96 -22.22
N GLU A 345 15.49 -41.92 -22.23
CA GLU A 345 14.64 -42.15 -21.09
C GLU A 345 14.10 -43.59 -21.07
N ALA A 346 13.57 -44.02 -19.92
CA ALA A 346 12.93 -45.33 -19.84
C ALA A 346 11.48 -45.21 -20.32
N PRO A 347 10.94 -46.22 -21.04
CA PRO A 347 9.53 -46.24 -21.41
C PRO A 347 8.61 -46.15 -20.18
N VAL A 348 7.60 -45.29 -20.27
CA VAL A 348 6.68 -45.01 -19.16
C VAL A 348 5.29 -45.56 -19.50
N PHE A 349 4.66 -46.25 -18.55
CA PHE A 349 3.28 -46.68 -18.70
C PHE A 349 2.31 -45.50 -18.73
N VAL A 350 1.36 -45.51 -19.68
CA VAL A 350 0.33 -44.47 -19.80
C VAL A 350 -1.07 -45.11 -19.76
N PRO A 351 -1.89 -44.83 -18.71
CA PRO A 351 -1.60 -44.02 -17.52
C PRO A 351 -0.56 -44.67 -16.60
N GLN A 352 0.13 -43.92 -15.72
CA GLN A 352 1.13 -44.49 -14.80
C GLN A 352 0.59 -45.59 -13.87
N MET A 353 -0.72 -45.57 -13.62
CA MET A 353 -1.42 -46.61 -12.89
C MET A 353 -2.71 -46.95 -13.63
N LYS A 354 -2.88 -48.23 -13.98
CA LYS A 354 -4.11 -48.76 -14.58
C LYS A 354 -4.84 -49.65 -13.58
N MET A 355 -5.98 -49.18 -13.08
CA MET A 355 -6.88 -50.00 -12.27
C MET A 355 -7.79 -50.83 -13.18
N VAL A 356 -7.97 -52.11 -12.84
CA VAL A 356 -8.83 -53.04 -13.57
C VAL A 356 -9.70 -53.79 -12.58
N GLU A 357 -11.02 -53.73 -12.75
CA GLU A 357 -11.96 -54.55 -12.00
C GLU A 357 -12.15 -55.90 -12.69
N MET A 358 -12.05 -56.99 -11.94
CA MET A 358 -12.08 -58.35 -12.49
C MET A 358 -13.21 -59.18 -11.86
N PRO A 359 -13.96 -59.97 -12.67
CA PRO A 359 -14.92 -60.95 -12.15
C PRO A 359 -14.20 -62.06 -11.38
N ARG A 360 -14.85 -62.63 -10.36
CA ARG A 360 -14.26 -63.73 -9.55
C ARG A 360 -14.06 -65.02 -10.34
N ASP A 361 -14.78 -65.20 -11.44
CA ASP A 361 -14.84 -66.45 -12.21
C ASP A 361 -14.02 -66.38 -13.52
N ILE A 362 -12.95 -65.58 -13.56
CA ILE A 362 -12.13 -65.44 -14.77
C ILE A 362 -11.44 -66.76 -15.14
N GLY A 363 -11.60 -67.17 -16.40
CA GLY A 363 -11.05 -68.43 -16.90
C GLY A 363 -9.55 -68.37 -17.12
N VAL A 364 -8.86 -69.50 -16.93
CA VAL A 364 -7.41 -69.62 -17.21
C VAL A 364 -7.15 -69.33 -18.70
N GLY A 365 -6.24 -68.39 -18.96
CA GLY A 365 -5.82 -68.00 -20.31
C GLY A 365 -6.59 -66.81 -20.93
N GLN A 366 -7.52 -66.19 -20.20
CA GLN A 366 -8.19 -64.97 -20.68
C GLN A 366 -7.31 -63.73 -20.50
N GLU A 367 -7.26 -62.88 -21.54
CA GLU A 367 -6.62 -61.57 -21.46
C GLU A 367 -7.43 -60.63 -20.56
N ILE A 368 -6.79 -60.09 -19.54
CA ILE A 368 -7.44 -59.23 -18.55
C ILE A 368 -7.46 -57.79 -19.02
N THR A 369 -6.30 -57.28 -19.45
CA THR A 369 -6.16 -55.92 -19.95
C THR A 369 -4.89 -55.78 -20.77
N SER A 370 -4.90 -54.87 -21.75
CA SER A 370 -3.70 -54.39 -22.41
C SER A 370 -3.15 -53.16 -21.69
N TYR A 371 -1.93 -53.22 -21.17
CA TYR A 371 -1.27 -52.07 -20.55
C TYR A 371 -0.08 -51.65 -21.42
N LYS A 372 -0.10 -50.41 -21.92
CA LYS A 372 0.89 -49.92 -22.89
C LYS A 372 1.88 -48.99 -22.21
N ALA A 373 3.16 -49.22 -22.46
CA ALA A 373 4.21 -48.24 -22.22
C ALA A 373 4.43 -47.42 -23.48
N GLN A 374 4.72 -46.14 -23.30
CA GLN A 374 5.16 -45.23 -24.33
C GLN A 374 6.62 -44.89 -24.04
N ASP A 375 7.47 -45.02 -25.04
CA ASP A 375 8.81 -44.48 -24.99
C ASP A 375 8.72 -42.95 -25.21
N PRO A 376 9.20 -42.13 -24.26
CA PRO A 376 9.29 -40.68 -24.45
C PRO A 376 10.21 -40.33 -25.62
N ASP A 377 11.29 -41.09 -25.81
CA ASP A 377 12.34 -40.77 -26.77
C ASP A 377 11.81 -40.87 -28.21
N SER A 378 11.93 -39.78 -28.97
CA SER A 378 11.41 -39.73 -30.35
C SER A 378 12.29 -40.42 -31.41
N PHE A 379 13.48 -40.93 -31.03
CA PHE A 379 14.39 -41.61 -31.95
C PHE A 379 13.87 -42.99 -32.39
N HIS A 380 13.68 -43.14 -33.71
CA HIS A 380 12.90 -44.18 -34.40
C HIS A 380 13.45 -45.63 -34.38
N SER A 381 14.27 -46.03 -33.42
CA SER A 381 14.86 -47.38 -33.41
C SER A 381 14.90 -48.10 -32.06
N GLN A 382 14.11 -47.67 -31.08
CA GLN A 382 14.05 -48.36 -29.78
C GLN A 382 13.02 -49.49 -29.81
N GLU A 383 13.47 -50.74 -29.60
CA GLU A 383 12.58 -51.86 -29.27
C GLU A 383 12.38 -51.91 -27.76
N ILE A 384 11.17 -51.61 -27.29
CA ILE A 384 10.75 -51.87 -25.91
C ILE A 384 10.66 -53.40 -25.76
N ARG A 385 11.61 -54.04 -25.06
CA ARG A 385 11.64 -55.49 -24.81
C ARG A 385 11.17 -55.87 -23.41
#